data_AF-A0A3P5WPH0-F1
#
_entry.id   AF-A0A3P5WPH0-F1
#
_cell.length_a   1.000
_cell.length_b   1.000
_cell.length_c   1.000
_cell.angle_alpha   90.00
_cell.angle_beta   90.00
_cell.angle_gamma   90.00
#
_symmetry.space_group_name_H-M   'P 1'
#
loop_
_entity.id
_entity.type
_entity.pdbx_description
1 polymer ?
#
loop_
_entity_poly.entity_id
_entity_poly.type
_entity_poly.pdbx_seq_one_letter_code
_entity_poly.pdbx_strand_id
1 'polypeptide(L)'
;MDPVLASAENLVAWTAALDRLDAGLLAAGSLLTGPPPSAADQAPQPLVLWEPPTLSGSLPAELAERAASLLAAQRVLIGHLQHASVEAKRQLQAVAAIPAPLKTGGAVYLDVNG
;
A
#
# COMPACT_ATOMS: atom_id res chain seq x y z
N MET A 1 26.53 -18.40 -27.10
CA MET A 1 25.57 -18.51 -25.99
C MET A 1 24.46 -19.44 -26.45
N ASP A 2 24.21 -20.52 -25.74
CA ASP A 2 23.17 -21.48 -26.12
C ASP A 2 21.77 -20.84 -25.98
N PRO A 3 20.94 -20.84 -27.04
CA PRO A 3 19.64 -20.15 -27.04
C PRO A 3 18.64 -20.73 -26.04
N VAL A 4 18.80 -22.02 -25.71
CA VAL A 4 17.97 -22.71 -24.71
C VAL A 4 18.27 -22.20 -23.30
N LEU A 5 19.55 -22.00 -22.95
CA LEU A 5 19.95 -21.48 -21.65
C LEU A 5 19.47 -20.03 -21.46
N ALA A 6 19.61 -19.19 -22.49
CA ALA A 6 19.12 -17.81 -22.46
C ALA A 6 17.60 -17.72 -22.27
N SER A 7 16.83 -18.65 -22.85
CA SER A 7 15.37 -18.69 -22.69
C SER A 7 14.96 -19.11 -21.28
N ALA A 8 15.66 -20.08 -20.70
CA ALA A 8 15.42 -20.53 -19.33
C ALA A 8 15.77 -19.44 -18.31
N GLU A 9 16.91 -18.75 -18.49
CA GLU A 9 17.31 -17.61 -17.64
C GLU A 9 16.28 -16.47 -17.70
N ASN A 10 15.75 -16.16 -18.89
CA ASN A 10 14.68 -15.17 -19.05
C ASN A 10 13.40 -15.58 -18.31
N LEU A 11 13.00 -16.86 -18.38
CA LEU A 11 11.84 -17.37 -17.66
C LEU A 11 12.01 -17.25 -16.15
N VAL A 12 13.18 -17.59 -15.62
CA VAL A 12 13.50 -17.46 -14.20
C VAL A 12 13.45 -15.99 -13.76
N ALA A 13 14.04 -15.09 -14.54
CA ALA A 13 14.06 -13.65 -14.23
C ALA A 13 12.64 -13.06 -14.18
N TRP A 14 11.80 -13.39 -15.18
CA TRP A 14 10.40 -12.95 -15.21
C TRP A 14 9.58 -13.53 -14.06
N THR A 15 9.79 -14.80 -13.73
CA THR A 15 9.10 -15.46 -12.61
C THR A 15 9.41 -14.75 -11.30
N ALA A 16 10.70 -14.51 -11.01
CA ALA A 16 11.12 -13.81 -9.79
C ALA A 16 10.60 -12.37 -9.71
N ALA A 17 10.51 -11.67 -10.85
CA ALA A 17 9.93 -10.34 -10.91
C ALA A 17 8.43 -10.35 -10.61
N LEU A 18 7.67 -11.29 -11.19
CA LEU A 18 6.24 -11.44 -10.90
C LEU A 18 6.01 -11.85 -9.45
N ASP A 19 6.81 -12.75 -8.89
CA ASP A 19 6.72 -13.15 -7.47
C ASP A 19 6.90 -11.96 -6.53
N ARG A 20 7.87 -11.08 -6.82
CA ARG A 20 8.09 -9.85 -6.04
C ARG A 20 6.90 -8.89 -6.12
N LEU A 21 6.33 -8.74 -7.31
CA LEU A 21 5.16 -7.88 -7.53
C LEU A 21 3.90 -8.44 -6.84
N ASP A 22 3.70 -9.76 -6.86
CA ASP A 22 2.63 -10.44 -6.12
C ASP A 22 2.78 -10.25 -4.60
N ALA A 23 4.01 -10.43 -4.07
CA ALA A 23 4.28 -10.21 -2.65
C ALA A 23 4.04 -8.75 -2.24
N GLY A 24 4.44 -7.79 -3.08
CA GLY A 24 4.16 -6.37 -2.86
C GLY A 24 2.67 -6.05 -2.87
N LEU A 25 1.91 -6.65 -3.79
CA LEU A 25 0.46 -6.50 -3.86
C LEU A 25 -0.22 -7.05 -2.59
N LEU A 26 0.18 -8.22 -2.12
CA LEU A 26 -0.37 -8.84 -0.91
C LEU A 26 -0.06 -8.01 0.34
N ALA A 27 1.15 -7.48 0.45
CA ALA A 27 1.55 -6.59 1.54
C ALA A 27 0.70 -5.31 1.53
N ALA A 28 0.55 -4.67 0.37
CA ALA A 28 -0.26 -3.45 0.23
C ALA A 28 -1.75 -3.71 0.52
N GLY A 29 -2.30 -4.85 0.10
CA GLY A 29 -3.69 -5.24 0.40
C GLY A 29 -3.92 -5.47 1.90
N SER A 30 -2.94 -6.06 2.58
CA SER A 30 -2.98 -6.26 4.04
C SER A 30 -2.98 -4.93 4.79
N LEU A 31 -2.20 -3.94 4.34
CA LEU A 31 -2.18 -2.61 4.96
C LEU A 31 -3.51 -1.85 4.80
N LEU A 32 -4.22 -2.08 3.69
CA LEU A 32 -5.50 -1.43 3.43
C LEU A 32 -6.66 -2.05 4.23
N THR A 33 -6.63 -3.37 4.44
CA THR A 33 -7.72 -4.13 5.08
C THR A 33 -7.47 -4.38 6.57
N GLY A 34 -6.21 -4.32 7.00
CA GLY A 34 -5.80 -4.56 8.37
C GLY A 34 -6.26 -3.45 9.33
N PRO A 35 -6.20 -3.72 10.65
CA PRO A 35 -6.46 -2.68 11.65
C PRO A 35 -5.46 -1.52 11.46
N PRO A 36 -5.87 -0.27 11.75
CA PRO A 36 -4.96 0.86 11.67
C PRO A 36 -3.74 0.61 12.58
N PRO A 37 -2.53 0.98 12.14
CA PRO A 37 -1.32 0.78 12.94
C PRO A 37 -1.48 1.50 14.29
N SER A 38 -1.09 0.83 15.37
CA SER A 38 -1.11 1.45 16.70
C SER A 38 -0.10 2.60 16.73
N ALA A 39 -0.26 3.58 17.63
CA ALA A 39 0.71 4.67 17.77
C ALA A 39 2.16 4.16 18.04
N ALA A 40 2.31 2.96 18.62
CA ALA A 40 3.60 2.29 18.79
C ALA A 40 4.18 1.69 17.48
N ASP A 41 3.33 1.38 16.51
CA ASP A 41 3.71 0.86 15.18
C ASP A 41 4.04 1.99 14.18
N GLN A 42 3.78 3.25 14.55
CA GLN A 42 4.02 4.44 13.71
C GLN A 42 5.48 4.90 13.68
N ALA A 43 6.44 4.09 14.16
CA ALA A 43 7.83 4.32 13.80
C ALA A 43 7.89 4.37 12.27
N PRO A 44 8.39 5.44 11.65
CA PRO A 44 8.37 5.57 10.20
C PRO A 44 9.16 4.42 9.62
N GLN A 45 8.46 3.38 9.15
CA GLN A 45 9.08 2.35 8.35
C GLN A 45 9.66 3.09 7.14
N PRO A 46 10.95 2.91 6.82
CA PRO A 46 11.52 3.55 5.66
C PRO A 46 10.67 3.12 4.47
N LEU A 47 10.06 4.10 3.79
CA LEU A 47 9.45 3.86 2.49
C LEU A 47 10.58 3.38 1.59
N VAL A 48 10.65 2.07 1.37
CA VAL A 48 11.51 1.51 0.34
C VAL A 48 10.97 2.05 -0.98
N LEU A 49 11.76 2.91 -1.63
CA LEU A 49 11.39 3.45 -2.93
C LEU A 49 11.22 2.26 -3.89
N TRP A 50 10.03 2.15 -4.48
CA TRP A 50 9.76 1.08 -5.43
C TRP A 50 10.63 1.26 -6.67
N GLU A 51 11.36 0.22 -7.04
CA GLU A 51 12.13 0.16 -8.27
C GLU A 51 11.52 -0.85 -9.22
N PRO A 52 11.28 -0.48 -10.50
CA PRO A 52 10.80 -1.41 -11.50
C PRO A 52 11.84 -2.52 -11.75
N PRO A 53 11.42 -3.78 -11.91
CA PRO A 53 12.35 -4.86 -12.21
C PRO A 53 13.01 -4.63 -13.58
N THR A 54 14.34 -4.72 -13.63
CA THR A 54 15.12 -4.64 -14.86
C THR A 54 15.11 -6.00 -15.55
N LEU A 55 14.35 -6.11 -16.63
CA LEU A 55 14.16 -7.36 -17.37
C LEU A 55 14.66 -7.17 -18.80
N SER A 56 15.64 -7.98 -19.20
CA SER A 56 16.37 -7.82 -20.47
C SER A 56 15.72 -8.55 -21.65
N GLY A 57 14.67 -9.34 -21.40
CA GLY A 57 13.97 -10.15 -22.40
C GLY A 57 12.46 -9.94 -22.40
N SER A 58 11.81 -10.35 -23.49
CA SER A 58 10.34 -10.29 -23.59
C SER A 58 9.67 -11.22 -22.58
N LEU A 59 8.46 -10.87 -22.15
CA LEU A 59 7.65 -11.70 -21.27
C LEU A 59 7.40 -13.08 -21.93
N PRO A 60 7.78 -14.20 -21.29
CA PRO A 60 7.47 -15.53 -21.77
C PRO A 60 5.96 -15.74 -21.88
N ALA A 61 5.50 -16.36 -22.98
CA ALA A 61 4.07 -16.56 -23.25
C ALA A 61 3.35 -17.32 -22.12
N GLU A 62 4.06 -18.26 -21.49
CA GLU A 62 3.58 -19.05 -20.36
C GLU A 62 3.24 -18.20 -19.12
N LEU A 63 3.86 -17.02 -18.99
CA LEU A 63 3.63 -16.08 -17.88
C LEU A 63 2.63 -14.97 -18.24
N ALA A 64 2.13 -14.92 -19.48
CA ALA A 64 1.29 -13.83 -19.97
C ALA A 64 -0.03 -13.72 -19.20
N GLU A 65 -0.71 -14.84 -18.96
CA GLU A 65 -1.97 -14.86 -18.21
C GLU A 65 -1.78 -14.40 -16.76
N ARG A 66 -0.71 -14.89 -16.11
CA ARG A 66 -0.34 -14.47 -14.76
C ARG A 66 -0.07 -12.97 -14.68
N ALA A 67 0.74 -12.43 -15.59
CA ALA A 67 1.05 -11.01 -15.63
C ALA A 67 -0.22 -10.15 -15.84
N ALA A 68 -1.15 -10.60 -16.68
CA ALA A 68 -2.42 -9.91 -16.90
C ALA A 68 -3.31 -9.92 -15.64
N SER A 69 -3.41 -11.06 -14.96
CA SER A 69 -4.14 -11.18 -13.69
C SER A 69 -3.57 -10.27 -12.61
N LEU A 70 -2.25 -10.26 -12.46
CA LEU A 70 -1.54 -9.39 -11.52
C LEU A 70 -1.79 -7.90 -11.83
N LEU A 71 -1.71 -7.50 -13.09
CA LEU A 71 -2.01 -6.12 -13.49
C LEU A 71 -3.46 -5.72 -13.16
N ALA A 72 -4.42 -6.62 -13.38
CA ALA A 72 -5.81 -6.37 -13.03
C ALA A 72 -5.98 -6.17 -11.52
N ALA A 73 -5.38 -7.04 -10.71
CA ALA A 73 -5.44 -6.95 -9.25
C ALA A 73 -4.76 -5.67 -8.72
N GLN A 74 -3.62 -5.28 -9.29
CA GLN A 74 -2.94 -4.02 -8.98
C GLN A 74 -3.84 -2.81 -9.26
N ARG A 75 -4.55 -2.78 -10.38
CA ARG A 75 -5.47 -1.67 -10.72
C ARG A 75 -6.62 -1.55 -9.73
N VAL A 76 -7.19 -2.67 -9.29
CA VAL A 76 -8.24 -2.68 -8.26
C VAL A 76 -7.71 -2.10 -6.96
N LEU A 77 -6.52 -2.54 -6.51
CA LEU A 77 -5.94 -2.06 -5.27
C LEU A 77 -5.60 -0.56 -5.32
N ILE A 78 -5.07 -0.07 -6.44
CA ILE A 78 -4.81 1.36 -6.67
C ILE A 78 -6.11 2.17 -6.50
N GLY A 79 -7.23 1.68 -7.06
CA GLY A 79 -8.54 2.32 -6.90
C GLY A 79 -8.96 2.41 -5.43
N HIS A 80 -8.78 1.34 -4.66
CA HIS A 80 -9.10 1.36 -3.23
C HIS A 80 -8.18 2.32 -2.45
N LEU A 81 -6.89 2.35 -2.77
CA LEU A 81 -5.93 3.25 -2.11
C LEU A 81 -6.26 4.72 -2.37
N GLN A 82 -6.63 5.07 -3.61
CA GLN A 82 -7.07 6.41 -3.95
C GLN A 82 -8.32 6.81 -3.16
N HIS A 83 -9.30 5.89 -3.06
CA HIS A 83 -10.50 6.13 -2.28
C HIS A 83 -10.19 6.36 -0.79
N ALA A 84 -9.37 5.51 -0.19
CA ALA A 84 -8.94 5.66 1.20
C ALA A 84 -8.18 6.98 1.44
N SER A 85 -7.35 7.40 0.49
CA SER A 85 -6.61 8.67 0.57
C SER A 85 -7.54 9.89 0.57
N VAL A 86 -8.58 9.86 -0.27
CA VAL A 86 -9.60 10.93 -0.32
C VAL A 86 -10.37 10.99 0.99
N GLU A 87 -10.79 9.84 1.52
CA GLU A 87 -11.54 9.77 2.79
C GLU A 87 -10.69 10.24 3.98
N ALA A 88 -9.43 9.80 4.07
CA ALA A 88 -8.50 10.27 5.10
C ALA A 88 -8.31 11.79 5.05
N LYS A 89 -8.17 12.37 3.85
CA LYS A 89 -8.08 13.84 3.68
C LYS A 89 -9.34 14.55 4.17
N ARG A 90 -10.52 14.01 3.89
CA ARG A 90 -11.80 14.56 4.35
C ARG A 90 -11.91 14.51 5.87
N GLN A 91 -11.53 13.39 6.49
CA GLN A 91 -11.53 13.22 7.94
C GLN A 91 -10.56 14.19 8.62
N LEU A 92 -9.36 14.37 8.06
CA LEU A 92 -8.40 15.37 8.56
C LEU A 92 -8.94 16.80 8.46
N GLN A 93 -9.63 17.15 7.37
CA GLN A 93 -10.29 18.45 7.25
C GLN A 93 -11.39 18.65 8.29
N ALA A 94 -12.18 17.61 8.57
CA ALA A 94 -13.22 17.66 9.60
C ALA A 94 -12.62 17.87 11.00
N VAL A 95 -11.53 17.15 11.34
CA VAL A 95 -10.82 17.33 12.61
C VAL A 95 -10.18 18.72 12.71
N ALA A 96 -9.57 19.22 11.63
CA ALA A 96 -8.96 20.54 11.60
C ALA A 96 -9.99 21.68 11.73
N ALA A 97 -11.25 21.44 11.34
CA ALA A 97 -12.34 22.40 11.47
C ALA A 97 -12.89 22.50 12.91
N ILE A 98 -12.50 21.60 13.83
CA ILE A 98 -12.88 21.68 15.24
C ILE A 98 -12.15 22.89 15.84
N PRO A 99 -12.88 23.91 16.33
CA PRO A 99 -12.25 25.02 17.03
C PRO A 99 -11.45 24.47 18.20
N ALA A 100 -10.17 24.82 18.29
CA ALA A 100 -9.40 24.54 19.49
C ALA A 100 -10.19 25.11 20.68
N PRO A 101 -10.41 24.34 21.77
CA PRO A 101 -11.06 24.90 22.94
C PRO A 101 -10.26 26.15 23.31
N LEU A 102 -10.93 27.31 23.35
CA LEU A 102 -10.33 28.49 23.95
C LEU A 102 -9.77 28.00 25.29
N LYS A 103 -8.54 28.39 25.63
CA LYS A 103 -8.05 28.34 27.00
C LYS A 103 -8.91 29.29 27.84
N THR A 104 -10.17 28.95 28.05
CA THR A 104 -11.04 29.58 29.02
C THR A 104 -10.60 28.94 30.33
N GLY A 105 -9.94 29.74 31.16
CA GLY A 105 -9.46 29.28 32.46
C GLY A 105 -10.58 28.61 33.26
N GLY A 106 -10.27 27.43 33.81
CA GLY A 106 -11.11 26.73 34.78
C GLY A 106 -12.13 25.77 34.15
N ALA A 107 -11.78 24.50 34.07
CA ALA A 107 -12.79 23.45 34.02
C ALA A 107 -13.58 23.50 35.34
N VAL A 108 -14.85 23.91 35.27
CA VAL A 108 -15.77 23.87 36.42
C VAL A 108 -16.37 22.47 36.45
N TYR A 109 -15.97 21.67 37.45
CA TYR A 109 -16.68 20.45 37.79
C TYR A 109 -17.93 20.83 38.59
N LEU A 110 -19.10 20.55 38.02
CA LEU A 110 -20.38 20.70 38.70
C LEU A 110 -20.64 19.39 39.45
N ASP A 111 -20.35 19.39 40.76
CA ASP A 111 -20.72 18.28 41.63
C ASP A 111 -22.25 18.29 41.83
N VAL A 112 -22.90 17.17 41.49
CA VAL A 112 -24.36 17.00 41.52
C VAL A 112 -24.83 16.24 42.76
N ASN A 113 -24.03 16.17 43.82
CA ASN A 113 -24.49 15.66 45.11
C ASN A 113 -24.68 16.81 46.12
N GLY A 114 -25.89 17.38 46.12
CA GLY A 114 -26.43 18.19 47.20
C GLY A 114 -27.51 17.42 47.95
#